data_AF-A0A2E6HWN3-F1
#
_entry.id   AF-A0A2E6HWN3-F1
#
_cell.length_a   1.000
_cell.length_b   1.000
_cell.length_c   1.000
_cell.angle_alpha   90.00
_cell.angle_beta   90.00
_cell.angle_gamma   90.00
#
_symmetry.space_group_name_H-M   'P 1'
#
loop_
_entity.id
_entity.type
_entity.pdbx_description
1 polymer ?
#
loop_
_entity_poly.entity_id
_entity_poly.type
_entity_poly.pdbx_seq_one_letter_code
_entity_poly.pdbx_strand_id
1 'polypeptide(L)'
;MGIFARNNITKSIRTAITRRPTPGISSRISTKGFLSFQFHNASSVHPSSSRIARTRERRSGFLTDISEVVVKIVQFQENRNSRLGVIDGETLVDLTAGGDRPESIHDLYYRCGGADNGFPATLDKALENGTSSDLGDLLSGSEDDRRLLPSVTAPAGRKHLLRIWLAGVTHEDSAKLREVEAKQHTGQAINVYDQKYRECAEGGIPELFAKTDPDSCVAHAQPVSRPDTTLRLVPETELVSVYGLRTNGQVERLGFTGGNDYTDNGIEAANPLNLPQAKNWTGGCASLGPLLVTDDAFDHANVEVSCDVIRNGEKVAGKSGHTGSANLNMPDGLFHLERSLFQRVPLEPGVLQVFYWGTPIVFSDADLADGLLDGDLVRMTFSGIGALENPVRDWSPPSQLENLQG
;
A
#
# COMPACT_ATOMS: atom_id res chain seq x y z
N MET A 1 -7.11 39.14 19.61
CA MET A 1 -8.35 38.70 18.96
C MET A 1 -8.15 37.24 18.61
N GLY A 2 -8.46 36.37 19.56
CA GLY A 2 -8.06 34.97 19.56
C GLY A 2 -8.98 34.22 20.51
N ILE A 3 -8.98 32.88 20.38
CA ILE A 3 -9.89 31.92 21.04
C ILE A 3 -11.21 31.75 20.28
N PHE A 4 -11.22 31.01 19.15
CA PHE A 4 -12.45 30.34 18.67
C PHE A 4 -12.22 29.11 17.77
N ALA A 5 -10.98 28.80 17.33
CA ALA A 5 -10.72 27.68 16.42
C ALA A 5 -10.42 26.31 17.08
N ARG A 6 -10.21 26.23 18.41
CA ARG A 6 -9.76 24.98 19.07
C ARG A 6 -10.85 23.96 19.42
N ASN A 7 -12.13 24.32 19.35
CA ASN A 7 -13.22 23.48 19.89
C ASN A 7 -14.02 22.66 18.86
N ASN A 8 -13.71 22.75 17.56
CA ASN A 8 -14.47 22.02 16.53
C ASN A 8 -13.86 20.66 16.16
N ILE A 9 -12.54 20.47 16.32
CA ILE A 9 -11.86 19.20 16.01
C ILE A 9 -12.29 18.10 16.98
N THR A 10 -12.37 18.39 18.28
CA THR A 10 -12.78 17.43 19.33
C THR A 10 -14.27 17.08 19.31
N LYS A 11 -15.13 17.89 18.67
CA LYS A 11 -16.59 17.67 18.63
C LYS A 11 -17.03 16.76 17.48
N SER A 12 -16.33 16.79 16.34
CA SER A 12 -16.65 15.92 15.21
C SER A 12 -16.43 14.43 15.56
N ILE A 13 -15.34 14.13 16.27
CA ILE A 13 -14.97 12.77 16.70
C ILE A 13 -15.99 12.17 17.69
N ARG A 14 -16.59 12.97 18.57
CA ARG A 14 -17.56 12.47 19.58
C ARG A 14 -18.93 12.09 19.03
N THR A 15 -19.31 12.53 17.83
CA THR A 15 -20.70 12.39 17.34
C THR A 15 -20.95 11.06 16.61
N ALA A 16 -19.90 10.33 16.23
CA ALA A 16 -20.02 9.04 15.54
C ALA A 16 -20.35 7.84 16.45
N ILE A 17 -20.30 7.98 17.79
CA ILE A 17 -20.23 6.83 18.72
C ILE A 17 -21.57 6.43 19.36
N THR A 18 -22.69 7.12 19.08
CA THR A 18 -23.99 6.73 19.67
C THR A 18 -25.05 6.46 18.61
N ARG A 19 -25.00 5.28 17.99
CA ARG A 19 -26.17 4.62 17.37
C ARG A 19 -25.88 3.14 17.12
N ARG A 20 -26.31 2.27 18.04
CA ARG A 20 -26.54 0.85 17.75
C ARG A 20 -27.93 0.68 17.13
N PRO A 21 -28.12 -0.08 16.05
CA PRO A 21 -29.44 -0.58 15.69
C PRO A 21 -29.64 -2.03 16.18
N THR A 22 -30.78 -2.28 16.81
CA THR A 22 -31.35 -3.62 17.03
C THR A 22 -32.05 -4.12 15.76
N PRO A 23 -32.16 -5.45 15.55
CA PRO A 23 -32.66 -6.00 14.29
C PRO A 23 -34.19 -6.10 14.27
N GLY A 24 -34.79 -5.74 13.13
CA GLY A 24 -36.22 -5.91 12.85
C GLY A 24 -36.45 -6.31 11.39
N ILE A 25 -37.09 -7.47 11.22
CA ILE A 25 -37.41 -8.14 9.95
C ILE A 25 -38.67 -7.52 9.31
N SER A 26 -38.67 -7.34 7.97
CA SER A 26 -39.72 -7.82 7.02
C SER A 26 -39.99 -6.90 5.82
N SER A 27 -39.76 -7.48 4.63
CA SER A 27 -40.45 -7.37 3.32
C SER A 27 -41.04 -6.03 2.82
N ARG A 28 -40.68 -5.64 1.58
CA ARG A 28 -41.50 -5.86 0.36
C ARG A 28 -40.88 -5.26 -0.90
N ILE A 29 -41.14 -5.97 -1.99
CA ILE A 29 -40.86 -5.74 -3.41
C ILE A 29 -41.48 -4.43 -3.93
N SER A 30 -40.79 -3.73 -4.83
CA SER A 30 -41.44 -2.94 -5.90
C SER A 30 -40.47 -2.70 -7.07
N THR A 31 -40.84 -3.23 -8.22
CA THR A 31 -40.27 -3.02 -9.55
C THR A 31 -40.69 -1.68 -10.16
N LYS A 32 -39.79 -1.10 -10.99
CA LYS A 32 -39.97 -0.16 -12.13
C LYS A 32 -38.61 0.52 -12.33
N GLY A 33 -37.94 0.59 -13.48
CA GLY A 33 -38.35 0.44 -14.87
C GLY A 33 -37.71 1.61 -15.65
N PHE A 34 -36.80 1.28 -16.58
CA PHE A 34 -36.35 2.05 -17.76
C PHE A 34 -35.90 3.52 -17.62
N LEU A 35 -34.69 3.84 -18.09
CA LEU A 35 -34.48 4.39 -19.44
C LEU A 35 -33.00 4.42 -19.83
N SER A 36 -32.73 4.03 -21.07
CA SER A 36 -31.48 4.09 -21.81
C SER A 36 -31.28 5.47 -22.46
N PHE A 37 -30.02 5.87 -22.70
CA PHE A 37 -29.69 6.80 -23.79
C PHE A 37 -28.40 6.38 -24.48
N GLN A 38 -28.54 6.10 -25.79
CA GLN A 38 -27.46 5.94 -26.76
C GLN A 38 -27.14 7.28 -27.42
N PHE A 39 -25.87 7.40 -27.80
CA PHE A 39 -25.22 8.41 -28.64
C PHE A 39 -25.89 8.64 -30.00
N HIS A 40 -25.69 9.82 -30.61
CA HIS A 40 -25.46 10.01 -32.06
C HIS A 40 -24.80 11.37 -32.40
N ASN A 41 -23.60 11.25 -33.00
CA ASN A 41 -23.03 11.89 -34.20
C ASN A 41 -22.93 13.42 -34.48
N ALA A 42 -21.67 13.76 -34.83
CA ALA A 42 -21.17 14.45 -36.03
C ALA A 42 -21.17 15.99 -36.14
N SER A 43 -19.98 16.59 -36.30
CA SER A 43 -19.47 17.11 -37.59
C SER A 43 -18.20 17.97 -37.44
N SER A 44 -17.38 17.95 -38.49
CA SER A 44 -16.01 18.46 -38.64
C SER A 44 -15.92 19.93 -39.07
N VAL A 45 -14.90 20.67 -38.59
CA VAL A 45 -14.23 21.81 -39.29
C VAL A 45 -12.78 21.97 -38.76
N HIS A 46 -11.80 22.12 -39.66
CA HIS A 46 -10.41 22.56 -39.42
C HIS A 46 -10.17 23.92 -40.14
N PRO A 47 -9.02 24.62 -39.98
CA PRO A 47 -8.21 24.87 -38.78
C PRO A 47 -7.96 26.39 -38.60
N SER A 48 -7.57 26.86 -37.41
CA SER A 48 -6.89 28.15 -37.31
C SER A 48 -5.86 28.17 -36.19
N SER A 49 -4.73 28.79 -36.51
CA SER A 49 -3.50 28.91 -35.75
C SER A 49 -3.66 29.79 -34.51
N SER A 50 -3.29 29.30 -33.33
CA SER A 50 -2.91 30.15 -32.20
C SER A 50 -1.95 29.45 -31.25
N ARG A 51 -0.77 30.08 -31.10
CA ARG A 51 0.24 30.00 -30.03
C ARG A 51 -0.02 28.99 -28.91
N ILE A 52 0.87 28.00 -28.83
CA ILE A 52 1.05 27.09 -27.70
C ILE A 52 1.50 27.92 -26.49
N ALA A 53 0.58 28.21 -25.58
CA ALA A 53 0.90 28.50 -24.19
C ALA A 53 0.96 27.14 -23.46
N ARG A 54 2.16 26.75 -23.02
CA ARG A 54 2.34 25.58 -22.15
C ARG A 54 1.75 25.89 -20.77
N THR A 55 0.50 25.53 -20.54
CA THR A 55 -0.06 25.41 -19.19
C THR A 55 0.46 24.11 -18.57
N ARG A 56 1.28 24.24 -17.52
CA ARG A 56 1.58 23.15 -16.58
C ARG A 56 0.26 22.77 -15.90
N GLU A 57 -0.37 21.69 -16.33
CA GLU A 57 -1.40 21.03 -15.52
C GLU A 57 -0.75 20.51 -14.24
N ARG A 58 -1.23 21.03 -13.10
CA ARG A 58 -0.87 20.54 -11.78
C ARG A 58 -1.46 19.12 -11.63
N ARG A 59 -0.59 18.15 -11.34
CA ARG A 59 -0.97 16.80 -10.90
C ARG A 59 -1.75 16.92 -9.58
N SER A 60 -3.08 16.82 -9.61
CA SER A 60 -3.93 16.83 -8.41
C SER A 60 -4.71 15.53 -8.22
N GLY A 61 -4.07 14.38 -8.51
CA GLY A 61 -4.68 13.05 -8.34
C GLY A 61 -4.65 12.50 -6.92
N PHE A 62 -4.21 13.27 -5.91
CA PHE A 62 -4.03 12.79 -4.53
C PHE A 62 -5.34 12.75 -3.73
N LEU A 63 -6.38 13.47 -4.16
CA LEU A 63 -7.56 13.76 -3.34
C LEU A 63 -8.84 13.76 -4.19
N THR A 64 -9.37 12.59 -4.52
CA THR A 64 -10.74 12.48 -5.04
C THR A 64 -11.44 11.26 -4.44
N ASP A 65 -11.72 11.31 -3.14
CA ASP A 65 -13.01 10.88 -2.56
C ASP A 65 -13.02 11.22 -1.06
N ILE A 66 -13.97 12.04 -0.60
CA ILE A 66 -14.09 12.39 0.83
C ILE A 66 -15.59 12.43 1.21
N SER A 67 -16.09 11.30 1.70
CA SER A 67 -17.31 11.26 2.52
C SER A 67 -17.10 10.30 3.69
N GLU A 68 -16.24 10.72 4.63
CA GLU A 68 -16.09 10.38 6.05
C GLU A 68 -14.68 10.82 6.47
N VAL A 69 -14.50 11.35 7.68
CA VAL A 69 -13.18 11.84 8.14
C VAL A 69 -12.31 10.62 8.45
N VAL A 70 -11.63 10.13 7.42
CA VAL A 70 -10.68 9.03 7.53
C VAL A 70 -9.36 9.58 8.06
N VAL A 71 -8.93 9.14 9.24
CA VAL A 71 -7.65 9.54 9.84
C VAL A 71 -6.52 8.92 9.02
N LYS A 72 -5.76 9.76 8.32
CA LYS A 72 -4.64 9.33 7.47
C LYS A 72 -3.31 9.75 8.10
N ILE A 73 -2.50 8.78 8.47
CA ILE A 73 -1.20 9.01 9.11
C ILE A 73 -0.12 9.01 8.03
N VAL A 74 0.79 9.97 8.12
CA VAL A 74 1.91 10.15 7.20
C VAL A 74 3.22 10.16 7.98
N GLN A 75 4.21 9.42 7.47
CA GLN A 75 5.60 9.59 7.88
C GLN A 75 6.34 10.40 6.82
N PHE A 76 7.09 11.39 7.25
CA PHE A 76 7.85 12.25 6.36
C PHE A 76 9.17 12.64 6.99
N GLN A 77 10.10 13.09 6.17
CA GLN A 77 11.35 13.67 6.60
C GLN A 77 11.29 15.17 6.36
N GLU A 78 11.74 15.96 7.32
CA GLU A 78 11.94 17.40 7.18
C GLU A 78 13.32 17.79 7.73
N ASN A 79 14.13 18.49 6.94
CA ASN A 79 15.49 18.87 7.34
C ASN A 79 16.32 17.68 7.87
N ARG A 80 16.16 16.51 7.23
CA ARG A 80 16.77 15.21 7.60
C ARG A 80 16.26 14.56 8.91
N ASN A 81 15.25 15.12 9.54
CA ASN A 81 14.62 14.53 10.73
C ASN A 81 13.35 13.81 10.35
N SER A 82 13.13 12.61 10.89
CA SER A 82 11.89 11.87 10.73
C SER A 82 10.76 12.53 11.51
N ARG A 83 9.58 12.54 10.93
CA ARG A 83 8.37 13.15 11.47
C ARG A 83 7.16 12.25 11.23
N LEU A 84 6.19 12.38 12.13
CA LEU A 84 4.90 11.71 12.07
C LEU A 84 3.81 12.78 12.09
N GLY A 85 2.88 12.69 11.14
CA GLY A 85 1.75 13.61 11.06
C GLY A 85 0.45 12.90 10.73
N VAL A 86 -0.64 13.62 10.93
CA VAL A 86 -1.98 13.21 10.50
C VAL A 86 -2.51 14.22 9.50
N ILE A 87 -3.07 13.71 8.40
CA ILE A 87 -3.74 14.48 7.37
C ILE A 87 -5.23 14.47 7.67
N ASP A 88 -5.81 15.67 7.79
CA ASP A 88 -7.24 15.91 7.89
C ASP A 88 -7.63 16.98 6.87
N GLY A 89 -8.21 16.54 5.74
CA GLY A 89 -8.45 17.39 4.59
C GLY A 89 -7.17 18.05 4.07
N GLU A 90 -7.13 19.37 4.09
CA GLU A 90 -5.96 20.18 3.66
C GLU A 90 -5.02 20.50 4.83
N THR A 91 -5.26 19.98 6.03
CA THR A 91 -4.44 20.23 7.22
C THR A 91 -3.50 19.07 7.49
N LEU A 92 -2.23 19.38 7.77
CA LEU A 92 -1.26 18.47 8.38
C LEU A 92 -1.12 18.81 9.87
N VAL A 93 -1.46 17.86 10.74
CA VAL A 93 -1.16 17.94 12.17
C VAL A 93 0.14 17.18 12.44
N ASP A 94 1.22 17.91 12.69
CA ASP A 94 2.54 17.36 13.04
C ASP A 94 2.53 16.90 14.50
N LEU A 95 2.60 15.58 14.71
CA LEU A 95 2.62 14.96 16.03
C LEU A 95 4.00 15.04 16.68
N THR A 96 5.06 15.07 15.87
CA THR A 96 6.45 15.18 16.33
C THR A 96 6.73 16.54 16.98
N ALA A 97 6.02 17.59 16.55
CA ALA A 97 6.09 18.91 17.18
C ALA A 97 5.49 18.98 18.60
N GLY A 98 4.79 17.93 19.04
CA GLY A 98 4.14 17.83 20.36
C GLY A 98 5.08 17.44 21.52
N GLY A 99 4.48 17.04 22.65
CA GLY A 99 5.21 16.71 23.88
C GLY A 99 6.02 15.41 23.81
N ASP A 100 5.38 14.31 23.38
CA ASP A 100 5.99 12.98 23.34
C ASP A 100 6.87 12.74 22.09
N ARG A 101 6.79 13.65 21.10
CA ARG A 101 7.62 13.73 19.89
C ARG A 101 7.81 12.39 19.14
N PRO A 102 6.76 11.63 18.82
CA PRO A 102 6.89 10.43 18.00
C PRO A 102 7.43 10.80 16.61
N GLU A 103 8.42 10.07 16.11
CA GLU A 103 9.00 10.28 14.76
C GLU A 103 8.52 9.23 13.75
N SER A 104 7.80 8.21 14.23
CA SER A 104 7.29 7.09 13.44
C SER A 104 6.08 6.43 14.12
N ILE A 105 5.38 5.56 13.39
CA ILE A 105 4.34 4.67 13.94
C ILE A 105 4.91 3.78 15.05
N HIS A 106 6.16 3.33 14.90
CA HIS A 106 6.85 2.52 15.91
C HIS A 106 6.98 3.29 17.23
N ASP A 107 7.44 4.53 17.18
CA ASP A 107 7.55 5.37 18.36
C ASP A 107 6.19 5.65 19.00
N LEU A 108 5.20 6.02 18.18
CA LEU A 108 3.85 6.28 18.69
C LEU A 108 3.31 5.04 19.43
N TYR A 109 3.54 3.85 18.87
CA TYR A 109 3.03 2.62 19.46
C TYR A 109 3.84 2.15 20.68
N TYR A 110 5.18 2.08 20.59
CA TYR A 110 6.02 1.46 21.63
C TYR A 110 6.65 2.44 22.62
N ARG A 111 6.82 3.72 22.25
CA ARG A 111 7.41 4.76 23.13
C ARG A 111 6.37 5.68 23.74
N CYS A 112 5.27 5.96 23.04
CA CYS A 112 4.23 6.88 23.49
C CYS A 112 3.03 6.18 24.17
N GLY A 113 3.10 4.87 24.38
CA GLY A 113 2.12 4.10 25.16
C GLY A 113 1.02 3.41 24.36
N GLY A 114 1.14 3.31 23.03
CA GLY A 114 0.19 2.56 22.20
C GLY A 114 0.05 1.08 22.57
N ALA A 115 1.17 0.41 22.88
CA ALA A 115 1.14 -0.99 23.30
C ALA A 115 0.39 -1.23 24.64
N ASP A 116 0.27 -0.20 25.49
CA ASP A 116 -0.44 -0.26 26.77
C ASP A 116 -1.90 0.20 26.65
N ASN A 117 -2.12 1.31 25.96
CA ASN A 117 -3.40 2.01 25.93
C ASN A 117 -4.25 1.70 24.69
N GLY A 118 -3.67 1.03 23.69
CA GLY A 118 -4.21 0.90 22.35
C GLY A 118 -3.75 2.03 21.43
N PHE A 119 -3.67 1.71 20.14
CA PHE A 119 -3.18 2.62 19.11
C PHE A 119 -4.12 3.84 18.91
N PRO A 120 -5.45 3.69 18.75
CA PRO A 120 -6.34 4.84 18.56
C PRO A 120 -6.28 5.85 19.71
N ALA A 121 -6.35 5.37 20.96
CA ALA A 121 -6.32 6.25 22.13
C ALA A 121 -5.00 7.03 22.26
N THR A 122 -3.88 6.42 21.86
CA THR A 122 -2.57 7.08 21.88
C THR A 122 -2.43 8.09 20.74
N LEU A 123 -2.99 7.79 19.57
CA LEU A 123 -3.06 8.72 18.44
C LEU A 123 -3.89 9.95 18.78
N ASP A 124 -5.07 9.78 19.39
CA ASP A 124 -5.93 10.89 19.83
C ASP A 124 -5.20 11.82 20.80
N LYS A 125 -4.48 11.27 21.78
CA LYS A 125 -3.67 12.06 22.72
C LYS A 125 -2.53 12.81 22.01
N ALA A 126 -1.90 12.19 21.02
CA ALA A 126 -0.84 12.85 20.25
C ALA A 126 -1.40 14.02 19.42
N LEU A 127 -2.59 13.85 18.82
CA LEU A 127 -3.30 14.87 18.06
C LEU A 127 -3.62 16.12 18.91
N GLU A 128 -4.03 15.95 20.17
CA GLU A 128 -4.30 17.08 21.08
C GLU A 128 -3.07 17.99 21.31
N ASN A 129 -1.87 17.44 21.15
CA ASN A 129 -0.61 18.14 21.36
C ASN A 129 0.12 18.48 20.05
N GLY A 130 -0.43 18.11 18.91
CA GLY A 130 0.16 18.33 17.60
C GLY A 130 0.11 19.78 17.15
N THR A 131 0.95 20.12 16.17
CA THR A 131 0.96 21.46 15.55
C THR A 131 0.37 21.39 14.14
N SER A 132 -0.67 22.19 13.87
CA SER A 132 -1.30 22.23 12.55
C SER A 132 -0.56 23.14 11.58
N SER A 133 -0.49 22.72 10.33
CA SER A 133 0.04 23.45 9.18
C SER A 133 -0.75 23.09 7.92
N ASP A 134 -0.51 23.81 6.82
CA ASP A 134 -1.12 23.49 5.53
C ASP A 134 -0.43 22.27 4.89
N LEU A 135 -1.22 21.31 4.41
CA LEU A 135 -0.68 20.11 3.75
C LEU A 135 0.10 20.47 2.46
N GLY A 136 -0.32 21.52 1.76
CA GLY A 136 0.37 22.04 0.59
C GLY A 136 1.79 22.50 0.91
N ASP A 137 2.09 22.92 2.14
CA ASP A 137 3.46 23.24 2.55
C ASP A 137 4.34 21.98 2.55
N LEU A 138 3.83 20.84 3.00
CA LEU A 138 4.56 19.56 2.94
C LEU A 138 4.81 19.15 1.48
N LEU A 139 3.78 19.27 0.63
CA LEU A 139 3.83 18.85 -0.78
C LEU A 139 4.61 19.79 -1.70
N SER A 140 4.87 21.03 -1.28
CA SER A 140 5.58 22.05 -2.08
C SER A 140 7.04 22.24 -1.72
N GLY A 141 7.53 21.59 -0.65
CA GLY A 141 8.94 21.59 -0.29
C GLY A 141 9.81 20.94 -1.36
N SER A 142 11.07 21.36 -1.48
CA SER A 142 12.04 20.63 -2.30
C SER A 142 12.27 19.23 -1.74
N GLU A 143 12.45 18.22 -2.58
CA GLU A 143 12.69 16.83 -2.15
C GLU A 143 13.89 16.67 -1.19
N ASP A 144 14.88 17.57 -1.30
CA ASP A 144 16.06 17.63 -0.41
C ASP A 144 15.71 18.09 1.03
N ASP A 145 14.61 18.83 1.19
CA ASP A 145 14.18 19.40 2.47
C ASP A 145 13.03 18.59 3.05
N ARG A 146 12.03 18.24 2.23
CA ARG A 146 10.84 17.48 2.64
C ARG A 146 10.55 16.33 1.68
N ARG A 147 10.40 15.12 2.23
CA ARG A 147 10.00 13.93 1.45
C ARG A 147 9.18 12.98 2.29
N LEU A 148 8.30 12.22 1.64
CA LEU A 148 7.62 11.12 2.30
C LEU A 148 8.60 9.99 2.62
N LEU A 149 8.34 9.34 3.74
CA LEU A 149 8.95 8.06 4.14
C LEU A 149 7.94 6.94 3.88
N PRO A 150 8.35 5.67 3.87
CA PRO A 150 7.39 4.57 3.92
C PRO A 150 6.41 4.80 5.07
N SER A 151 5.13 4.48 4.89
CA SER A 151 4.09 4.78 5.91
C SER A 151 4.37 4.13 7.27
N VAL A 152 5.23 3.10 7.28
CA VAL A 152 5.80 2.50 8.48
C VAL A 152 7.28 2.27 8.25
N THR A 153 8.12 2.66 9.22
CA THR A 153 9.56 2.41 9.19
C THR A 153 10.03 1.75 10.48
N ALA A 154 11.16 1.05 10.40
CA ALA A 154 11.88 0.65 11.60
C ALA A 154 12.50 1.89 12.30
N PRO A 155 12.73 1.84 13.62
CA PRO A 155 13.55 2.84 14.29
C PRO A 155 14.98 2.88 13.72
N ALA A 156 15.57 4.07 13.69
CA ALA A 156 16.93 4.27 13.19
C ALA A 156 17.93 3.31 13.90
N GLY A 157 18.73 2.60 13.11
CA GLY A 157 19.71 1.63 13.61
C GLY A 157 19.12 0.32 14.16
N ARG A 158 17.79 0.12 14.12
CA ARG A 158 17.12 -1.08 14.65
C ARG A 158 16.17 -1.71 13.63
N LYS A 159 16.66 -1.93 12.41
CA LYS A 159 15.89 -2.49 11.28
C LYS A 159 15.15 -3.78 11.61
N HIS A 160 15.72 -4.63 12.47
CA HIS A 160 15.12 -5.88 12.93
C HIS A 160 13.78 -5.71 13.68
N LEU A 161 13.43 -4.48 14.10
CA LEU A 161 12.15 -4.17 14.75
C LEU A 161 11.01 -3.92 13.74
N LEU A 162 11.26 -4.09 12.45
CA LEU A 162 10.23 -4.13 11.41
C LEU A 162 10.37 -5.45 10.63
N ARG A 163 9.30 -6.23 10.58
CA ARG A 163 9.23 -7.46 9.76
C ARG A 163 8.22 -7.25 8.64
N ILE A 164 8.56 -7.73 7.45
CA ILE A 164 7.70 -7.66 6.27
C ILE A 164 7.42 -9.08 5.78
N TRP A 165 6.17 -9.49 5.87
CA TRP A 165 5.68 -10.75 5.34
C TRP A 165 4.63 -10.48 4.26
N LEU A 166 4.45 -11.46 3.38
CA LEU A 166 3.57 -11.37 2.23
C LEU A 166 2.87 -12.72 2.04
N ALA A 167 1.64 -12.65 1.54
CA ALA A 167 0.86 -13.81 1.16
C ALA A 167 0.75 -13.88 -0.36
N GLY A 168 1.05 -15.05 -0.94
CA GLY A 168 0.86 -15.29 -2.36
C GLY A 168 -0.41 -16.07 -2.66
N VAL A 169 -0.86 -16.02 -3.91
CA VAL A 169 -1.94 -16.89 -4.44
C VAL A 169 -3.25 -16.77 -3.62
N THR A 170 -3.60 -15.55 -3.23
CA THR A 170 -4.79 -15.26 -2.41
C THR A 170 -6.01 -14.84 -3.23
N HIS A 171 -5.79 -14.41 -4.48
CA HIS A 171 -6.81 -13.96 -5.42
C HIS A 171 -6.84 -14.84 -6.67
N GLU A 172 -8.02 -15.01 -7.27
CA GLU A 172 -8.24 -15.94 -8.38
C GLU A 172 -7.41 -15.63 -9.63
N ASP A 173 -7.38 -14.36 -10.05
CA ASP A 173 -6.65 -13.93 -11.25
C ASP A 173 -5.14 -14.12 -11.10
N SER A 174 -4.63 -13.91 -9.88
CA SER A 174 -3.23 -14.15 -9.54
C SER A 174 -2.85 -15.62 -9.63
N ALA A 175 -3.71 -16.52 -9.14
CA ALA A 175 -3.49 -17.95 -9.24
C ALA A 175 -3.49 -18.46 -10.69
N LYS A 176 -4.46 -18.00 -11.49
CA LYS A 176 -4.61 -18.40 -12.90
C LYS A 176 -3.45 -17.93 -13.76
N LEU A 177 -2.99 -16.69 -13.61
CA LEU A 177 -1.93 -16.18 -14.48
C LEU A 177 -0.57 -16.82 -14.18
N ARG A 178 -0.25 -17.06 -12.90
CA ARG A 178 0.95 -17.82 -12.50
C ARG A 178 0.99 -19.22 -13.13
N GLU A 179 -0.17 -19.84 -13.35
CA GLU A 179 -0.28 -21.11 -14.07
C GLU A 179 0.06 -21.00 -15.55
N VAL A 180 -0.42 -19.96 -16.21
CA VAL A 180 -0.12 -19.70 -17.62
C VAL A 180 1.37 -19.44 -17.80
N GLU A 181 1.96 -18.59 -16.96
CA GLU A 181 3.39 -18.22 -17.02
C GLU A 181 4.29 -19.44 -16.76
N ALA A 182 4.01 -20.22 -15.71
CA ALA A 182 4.77 -21.44 -15.42
C ALA A 182 4.65 -22.49 -16.55
N LYS A 183 3.48 -22.65 -17.17
CA LYS A 183 3.28 -23.56 -18.31
C LYS A 183 4.05 -23.11 -19.54
N GLN A 184 4.02 -21.81 -19.85
CA GLN A 184 4.77 -21.24 -20.97
C GLN A 184 6.28 -21.44 -20.82
N HIS A 185 6.79 -21.33 -19.59
CA HIS A 185 8.22 -21.45 -19.32
C HIS A 185 8.70 -22.92 -19.21
N THR A 186 7.94 -23.78 -18.54
CA THR A 186 8.38 -25.15 -18.18
C THR A 186 7.80 -26.26 -19.06
N GLY A 187 6.70 -25.99 -19.77
CA GLY A 187 5.98 -26.99 -20.57
C GLY A 187 5.20 -28.04 -19.76
N GLN A 188 5.13 -27.95 -18.42
CA GLN A 188 4.45 -28.92 -17.56
C GLN A 188 3.07 -28.44 -17.09
N ALA A 189 2.11 -29.36 -16.99
CA ALA A 189 0.72 -29.03 -16.65
C ALA A 189 0.40 -29.03 -15.14
N ILE A 190 1.28 -29.56 -14.28
CA ILE A 190 1.05 -29.59 -12.82
C ILE A 190 1.67 -28.33 -12.23
N ASN A 191 0.81 -27.37 -11.88
CA ASN A 191 1.24 -26.13 -11.27
C ASN A 191 0.98 -26.11 -9.77
N VAL A 192 2.02 -25.84 -8.99
CA VAL A 192 1.97 -25.68 -7.54
C VAL A 192 1.08 -24.51 -7.10
N TYR A 193 0.92 -23.46 -7.92
CA TYR A 193 0.09 -22.30 -7.55
C TYR A 193 -1.41 -22.61 -7.58
N ASP A 194 -1.94 -23.33 -8.58
CA ASP A 194 -3.35 -23.75 -8.58
C ASP A 194 -3.67 -24.72 -7.43
N GLN A 195 -2.74 -25.65 -7.15
CA GLN A 195 -2.87 -26.52 -5.98
C GLN A 195 -2.91 -25.72 -4.68
N LYS A 196 -2.02 -24.72 -4.55
CA LYS A 196 -1.99 -23.84 -3.40
C LYS A 196 -3.27 -23.01 -3.26
N TYR A 197 -3.78 -22.46 -4.36
CA TYR A 197 -5.04 -21.70 -4.36
C TYR A 197 -6.21 -22.54 -3.85
N ARG A 198 -6.35 -23.78 -4.35
CA ARG A 198 -7.40 -24.72 -3.93
C ARG A 198 -7.23 -25.15 -2.48
N GLU A 199 -6.01 -25.47 -2.06
CA GLU A 199 -5.70 -25.80 -0.66
C GLU A 199 -6.11 -24.66 0.28
N CYS A 200 -5.77 -23.41 -0.06
CA CYS A 200 -6.13 -22.24 0.76
C CYS A 200 -7.65 -22.04 0.85
N ALA A 201 -8.36 -22.22 -0.26
CA ALA A 201 -9.82 -22.10 -0.29
C ALA A 201 -10.53 -23.15 0.60
N GLU A 202 -9.89 -24.30 0.82
CA GLU A 202 -10.36 -25.34 1.74
C GLU A 202 -9.90 -25.13 3.19
N GLY A 203 -9.21 -24.02 3.48
CA GLY A 203 -8.69 -23.70 4.82
C GLY A 203 -7.34 -24.34 5.13
N GLY A 204 -6.59 -24.74 4.12
CA GLY A 204 -5.23 -25.26 4.25
C GLY A 204 -4.17 -24.15 4.42
N ILE A 205 -2.91 -24.49 4.12
CA ILE A 205 -1.75 -23.65 4.47
C ILE A 205 -1.53 -22.58 3.38
N PRO A 206 -1.61 -21.27 3.71
CA PRO A 206 -1.30 -20.21 2.76
C PRO A 206 0.17 -20.19 2.38
N GLU A 207 0.46 -19.69 1.17
CA GLU A 207 1.82 -19.32 0.80
C GLU A 207 2.18 -18.04 1.57
N LEU A 208 3.21 -18.13 2.40
CA LEU A 208 3.76 -17.01 3.15
C LEU A 208 5.27 -16.91 2.91
N PHE A 209 5.73 -15.72 2.57
CA PHE A 209 7.15 -15.41 2.37
C PHE A 209 7.48 -14.03 2.96
N ALA A 210 8.77 -13.70 3.03
CA ALA A 210 9.24 -12.46 3.63
C ALA A 210 10.06 -11.63 2.64
N LYS A 211 9.97 -10.30 2.78
CA LYS A 211 11.05 -9.40 2.34
C LYS A 211 12.09 -9.36 3.46
N THR A 212 13.35 -9.62 3.12
CA THR A 212 14.39 -9.89 4.13
C THR A 212 15.07 -8.63 4.68
N ASP A 213 15.11 -7.55 3.89
CA ASP A 213 15.66 -6.25 4.32
C ASP A 213 14.57 -5.18 4.28
N PRO A 214 14.08 -4.69 5.44
CA PRO A 214 13.07 -3.62 5.47
C PRO A 214 13.53 -2.32 4.79
N ASP A 215 14.82 -2.06 4.68
CA ASP A 215 15.34 -0.87 3.99
C ASP A 215 15.24 -0.97 2.47
N SER A 216 14.95 -2.16 1.93
CA SER A 216 14.62 -2.34 0.52
C SER A 216 13.19 -1.90 0.18
N CYS A 217 12.38 -1.53 1.18
CA CYS A 217 11.03 -1.01 0.98
C CYS A 217 11.06 0.53 0.86
N VAL A 218 10.61 1.05 -0.28
CA VAL A 218 10.71 2.49 -0.59
C VAL A 218 9.40 3.24 -0.39
N ALA A 219 9.50 4.54 -0.15
CA ALA A 219 8.34 5.42 0.03
C ALA A 219 7.65 5.76 -1.29
N HIS A 220 6.51 6.45 -1.19
CA HIS A 220 5.95 7.19 -2.32
C HIS A 220 6.99 8.16 -2.93
N ALA A 221 6.97 8.27 -4.25
CA ALA A 221 7.88 9.01 -5.12
C ALA A 221 9.37 8.58 -5.09
N GLN A 222 9.75 7.63 -4.23
CA GLN A 222 11.11 7.11 -4.20
C GLN A 222 11.30 6.02 -5.26
N PRO A 223 12.50 5.93 -5.86
CA PRO A 223 12.74 5.01 -6.95
C PRO A 223 12.77 3.56 -6.48
N VAL A 224 12.27 2.68 -7.35
CA VAL A 224 12.41 1.23 -7.25
C VAL A 224 13.56 0.81 -8.14
N SER A 225 14.50 0.06 -7.58
CA SER A 225 15.64 -0.47 -8.34
C SER A 225 15.22 -1.61 -9.26
N ARG A 226 15.81 -1.61 -10.46
CA ARG A 226 15.72 -2.67 -11.46
C ARG A 226 17.13 -3.21 -11.71
N PRO A 227 17.52 -4.34 -11.08
CA PRO A 227 18.82 -4.95 -11.31
C PRO A 227 19.10 -5.26 -12.79
N ASP A 228 20.37 -5.28 -13.18
CA ASP A 228 20.79 -5.68 -14.54
C ASP A 228 20.50 -7.17 -14.83
N THR A 229 20.46 -8.01 -13.80
CA THR A 229 20.06 -9.41 -13.86
C THR A 229 18.55 -9.62 -13.99
N THR A 230 17.75 -8.55 -13.99
CA THR A 230 16.29 -8.66 -14.08
C THR A 230 15.87 -9.32 -15.38
N LEU A 231 15.05 -10.36 -15.30
CA LEU A 231 14.48 -11.02 -16.47
C LEU A 231 13.19 -10.33 -16.93
N ARG A 232 12.24 -10.13 -16.01
CA ARG A 232 11.02 -9.36 -16.27
C ARG A 232 10.40 -8.85 -14.97
N LEU A 233 10.50 -7.54 -14.73
CA LEU A 233 9.97 -6.90 -13.53
C LEU A 233 8.50 -6.49 -13.73
N VAL A 234 7.64 -6.83 -12.79
CA VAL A 234 6.22 -6.42 -12.79
C VAL A 234 5.80 -5.83 -11.44
N PRO A 235 4.81 -4.94 -11.42
CA PRO A 235 4.20 -4.47 -10.18
C PRO A 235 3.13 -5.45 -9.69
N GLU A 236 3.00 -5.60 -8.37
CA GLU A 236 1.93 -6.35 -7.71
C GLU A 236 1.27 -5.44 -6.68
N THR A 237 0.02 -5.04 -6.95
CA THR A 237 -0.70 -4.02 -6.16
C THR A 237 -1.42 -4.67 -4.99
N GLU A 238 -1.02 -4.35 -3.77
CA GLU A 238 -1.51 -5.08 -2.59
C GLU A 238 -2.03 -4.17 -1.49
N LEU A 239 -3.13 -4.58 -0.86
CA LEU A 239 -3.52 -4.03 0.43
C LEU A 239 -2.60 -4.61 1.51
N VAL A 240 -2.12 -3.74 2.38
CA VAL A 240 -1.14 -4.08 3.40
C VAL A 240 -1.67 -3.71 4.77
N SER A 241 -1.53 -4.63 5.72
CA SER A 241 -1.90 -4.43 7.12
C SER A 241 -0.67 -4.30 8.01
N VAL A 242 -0.80 -3.51 9.09
CA VAL A 242 0.29 -3.24 10.03
C VAL A 242 -0.14 -3.67 11.43
N TYR A 243 0.73 -4.36 12.15
CA TYR A 243 0.45 -4.88 13.48
C TYR A 243 1.53 -4.52 14.50
N GLY A 244 1.09 -4.34 15.73
CA GLY A 244 1.94 -4.27 16.92
C GLY A 244 1.49 -5.29 17.96
N LEU A 245 2.34 -5.54 18.96
CA LEU A 245 2.01 -6.39 20.10
C LEU A 245 1.72 -5.54 21.32
N ARG A 246 0.55 -5.71 21.93
CA ARG A 246 0.22 -5.07 23.20
C ARG A 246 1.03 -5.65 24.35
N THR A 247 1.18 -4.89 25.44
CA THR A 247 1.89 -5.37 26.64
C THR A 247 1.20 -6.55 27.33
N ASN A 248 -0.10 -6.76 27.08
CA ASN A 248 -0.83 -7.95 27.51
C ASN A 248 -0.70 -9.16 26.55
N GLY A 249 0.17 -9.07 25.54
CA GLY A 249 0.46 -10.15 24.59
C GLY A 249 -0.57 -10.35 23.48
N GLN A 250 -1.54 -9.44 23.32
CA GLN A 250 -2.48 -9.49 22.20
C GLN A 250 -1.91 -8.78 20.98
N VAL A 251 -2.08 -9.37 19.79
CA VAL A 251 -1.82 -8.69 18.52
C VAL A 251 -2.87 -7.61 18.31
N GLU A 252 -2.44 -6.41 17.95
CA GLU A 252 -3.30 -5.28 17.58
C GLU A 252 -3.01 -4.89 16.13
N ARG A 253 -4.06 -4.84 15.31
CA ARG A 253 -3.98 -4.27 13.96
C ARG A 253 -4.00 -2.75 14.09
N LEU A 254 -2.93 -2.09 13.67
CA LEU A 254 -2.77 -0.64 13.78
C LEU A 254 -3.46 0.09 12.62
N GLY A 255 -3.48 -0.54 11.45
CA GLY A 255 -4.10 0.04 10.26
C GLY A 255 -3.70 -0.62 8.95
N PHE A 256 -4.06 0.05 7.86
CA PHE A 256 -3.90 -0.38 6.48
C PHE A 256 -3.20 0.67 5.63
N THR A 257 -2.44 0.22 4.64
CA THR A 257 -1.75 1.06 3.66
C THR A 257 -1.72 0.33 2.32
N GLY A 258 -1.34 1.03 1.24
CA GLY A 258 -1.07 0.41 -0.05
C GLY A 258 0.37 -0.10 -0.10
N GLY A 259 0.61 -1.11 -0.92
CA GLY A 259 1.96 -1.58 -1.19
C GLY A 259 2.15 -2.14 -2.59
N ASN A 260 3.41 -2.13 -3.04
CA ASN A 260 3.85 -2.87 -4.21
C ASN A 260 4.77 -4.01 -3.78
N ASP A 261 4.41 -5.26 -4.11
CA ASP A 261 5.33 -6.39 -4.09
C ASP A 261 6.00 -6.55 -5.45
N TYR A 262 6.99 -5.71 -5.76
CA TYR A 262 7.70 -5.83 -7.02
C TYR A 262 8.29 -7.22 -7.17
N THR A 263 8.11 -7.76 -8.37
CA THR A 263 8.39 -9.17 -8.65
C THR A 263 9.12 -9.31 -9.96
N ASP A 264 10.28 -9.97 -9.95
CA ASP A 264 10.86 -10.49 -11.17
C ASP A 264 10.15 -11.79 -11.54
N ASN A 265 9.05 -11.67 -12.28
CA ASN A 265 8.23 -12.83 -12.58
C ASN A 265 8.88 -13.74 -13.62
N GLY A 266 9.90 -13.27 -14.35
CA GLY A 266 10.74 -14.15 -15.18
C GLY A 266 11.54 -15.14 -14.32
N ILE A 267 12.09 -14.68 -13.19
CA ILE A 267 12.79 -15.55 -12.22
C ILE A 267 11.80 -16.48 -11.50
N GLU A 268 10.65 -15.96 -11.07
CA GLU A 268 9.59 -16.73 -10.38
C GLU A 268 8.99 -17.84 -11.27
N ALA A 269 8.64 -17.52 -12.51
CA ALA A 269 8.01 -18.46 -13.43
C ALA A 269 8.96 -19.59 -13.86
N ALA A 270 10.28 -19.36 -13.83
CA ALA A 270 11.26 -20.37 -14.19
C ALA A 270 11.30 -21.55 -13.19
N ASN A 271 11.21 -21.25 -11.90
CA ASN A 271 11.16 -22.27 -10.85
C ASN A 271 10.61 -21.65 -9.55
N PRO A 272 9.59 -22.23 -8.91
CA PRO A 272 9.07 -21.74 -7.63
C PRO A 272 10.13 -21.63 -6.52
N LEU A 273 11.21 -22.42 -6.58
CA LEU A 273 12.33 -22.33 -5.63
C LEU A 273 13.15 -21.04 -5.78
N ASN A 274 12.97 -20.29 -6.87
CA ASN A 274 13.61 -19.00 -7.10
C ASN A 274 12.89 -17.83 -6.44
N LEU A 275 11.71 -18.06 -5.82
CA LEU A 275 10.90 -17.00 -5.19
C LEU A 275 11.72 -16.06 -4.28
N PRO A 276 12.70 -16.52 -3.46
CA PRO A 276 13.52 -15.61 -2.67
C PRO A 276 14.27 -14.58 -3.52
N GLN A 277 14.79 -14.97 -4.69
CA GLN A 277 15.51 -14.07 -5.60
C GLN A 277 14.54 -13.22 -6.45
N ALA A 278 13.40 -13.77 -6.83
CA ALA A 278 12.36 -13.03 -7.56
C ALA A 278 11.74 -11.91 -6.73
N LYS A 279 11.76 -12.03 -5.40
CA LYS A 279 11.15 -11.09 -4.45
C LYS A 279 12.15 -10.24 -3.67
N ASN A 280 13.45 -10.53 -3.68
CA ASN A 280 14.42 -9.78 -2.84
C ASN A 280 15.63 -9.30 -3.63
N TRP A 281 15.84 -7.99 -3.61
CA TRP A 281 17.06 -7.31 -4.05
C TRP A 281 17.17 -5.95 -3.36
N THR A 282 18.34 -5.33 -3.42
CA THR A 282 18.62 -4.05 -2.75
C THR A 282 18.05 -2.86 -3.53
N GLY A 283 17.57 -1.84 -2.82
CA GLY A 283 17.29 -0.52 -3.41
C GLY A 283 15.88 -0.32 -3.95
N GLY A 284 14.92 -1.18 -3.57
CA GLY A 284 13.50 -0.96 -3.90
C GLY A 284 12.73 -2.18 -4.37
N CYS A 285 12.87 -3.34 -3.71
CA CYS A 285 12.10 -4.53 -4.10
C CYS A 285 10.65 -4.55 -3.59
N ALA A 286 10.25 -3.54 -2.81
CA ALA A 286 8.88 -3.31 -2.39
C ALA A 286 8.64 -1.82 -2.17
N SER A 287 7.38 -1.39 -2.13
CA SER A 287 7.04 -0.03 -1.68
C SER A 287 5.81 -0.03 -0.78
N LEU A 288 5.73 0.95 0.12
CA LEU A 288 4.68 1.04 1.14
C LEU A 288 4.19 2.49 1.29
N GLY A 289 2.88 2.71 1.21
CA GLY A 289 2.27 4.01 1.37
C GLY A 289 1.09 4.29 0.41
N PRO A 290 0.78 5.56 0.15
CA PRO A 290 1.47 6.76 0.66
C PRO A 290 1.20 7.04 2.14
N LEU A 291 0.13 6.47 2.70
CA LEU A 291 -0.43 6.82 4.01
C LEU A 291 -0.91 5.55 4.73
N LEU A 292 -0.91 5.58 6.06
CA LEU A 292 -1.56 4.57 6.88
C LEU A 292 -2.94 5.07 7.31
N VAL A 293 -3.99 4.30 7.06
CA VAL A 293 -5.33 4.52 7.62
C VAL A 293 -5.53 3.61 8.82
N THR A 294 -6.08 4.12 9.92
CA THR A 294 -6.28 3.33 11.14
C THR A 294 -7.32 2.21 10.94
N ASP A 295 -7.15 1.10 11.67
CA ASP A 295 -8.01 -0.09 11.53
C ASP A 295 -9.49 0.21 11.80
N ASP A 296 -9.77 1.08 12.77
CA ASP A 296 -11.12 1.50 13.16
C ASP A 296 -11.81 2.45 12.17
N ALA A 297 -11.06 3.03 11.23
CA ALA A 297 -11.55 4.01 10.26
C ALA A 297 -11.56 3.48 8.81
N PHE A 298 -11.16 2.23 8.57
CA PHE A 298 -11.01 1.68 7.22
C PHE A 298 -11.89 0.46 6.99
N ASP A 299 -12.84 0.56 6.05
CA ASP A 299 -13.54 -0.61 5.53
C ASP A 299 -12.63 -1.39 4.57
N HIS A 300 -11.99 -2.41 5.12
CA HIS A 300 -11.09 -3.29 4.38
C HIS A 300 -11.80 -4.49 3.74
N ALA A 301 -13.14 -4.55 3.73
CA ALA A 301 -13.85 -5.71 3.19
C ALA A 301 -13.72 -5.77 1.67
N ASN A 302 -13.93 -4.64 0.97
CA ASN A 302 -13.89 -4.56 -0.48
C ASN A 302 -13.27 -3.23 -0.93
N VAL A 303 -11.98 -3.27 -1.27
CA VAL A 303 -11.18 -2.10 -1.62
C VAL A 303 -10.91 -2.11 -3.12
N GLU A 304 -11.35 -1.09 -3.84
CA GLU A 304 -10.98 -0.90 -5.24
C GLU A 304 -9.50 -0.51 -5.34
N VAL A 305 -8.80 -1.18 -6.25
CA VAL A 305 -7.39 -0.92 -6.55
C VAL A 305 -7.16 -0.78 -8.04
N SER A 306 -6.16 0.03 -8.41
CA SER A 306 -5.69 0.16 -9.78
C SER A 306 -4.18 0.24 -9.85
N CYS A 307 -3.61 -0.12 -10.99
CA CYS A 307 -2.19 -0.01 -11.29
C CYS A 307 -2.03 0.47 -12.72
N ASP A 308 -1.35 1.59 -12.90
CA ASP A 308 -1.00 2.19 -14.18
C ASP A 308 0.52 2.24 -14.33
N VAL A 309 1.02 1.90 -15.52
CA VAL A 309 2.41 2.06 -15.92
C VAL A 309 2.50 3.21 -16.91
N ILE A 310 3.26 4.24 -16.56
CA ILE A 310 3.46 5.44 -17.37
C ILE A 310 4.90 5.45 -17.89
N ARG A 311 5.06 5.41 -19.21
CA ARG A 311 6.35 5.43 -19.92
C ARG A 311 6.43 6.66 -20.78
N ASN A 312 7.48 7.47 -20.63
CA ASN A 312 7.65 8.73 -21.37
C ASN A 312 6.45 9.70 -21.26
N GLY A 313 5.73 9.65 -20.12
CA GLY A 313 4.55 10.48 -19.87
C GLY A 313 3.23 9.91 -20.43
N GLU A 314 3.25 8.77 -21.11
CA GLU A 314 2.07 8.10 -21.66
C GLU A 314 1.76 6.82 -20.89
N LYS A 315 0.47 6.52 -20.68
CA LYS A 315 0.04 5.27 -20.05
C LYS A 315 0.20 4.12 -21.04
N VAL A 316 1.13 3.19 -20.77
CA VAL A 316 1.42 2.03 -21.63
C VAL A 316 0.72 0.76 -21.18
N ALA A 317 0.39 0.66 -19.90
CA ALA A 317 -0.41 -0.43 -19.34
C ALA A 317 -1.27 0.09 -18.19
N GLY A 318 -2.41 -0.57 -17.94
CA GLY A 318 -3.23 -0.25 -16.78
C GLY A 318 -4.30 -1.30 -16.51
N LYS A 319 -4.47 -1.65 -15.24
CA LYS A 319 -5.46 -2.63 -14.77
C LYS A 319 -6.09 -2.15 -13.47
N SER A 320 -7.29 -2.61 -13.20
CA SER A 320 -8.03 -2.35 -11.97
C SER A 320 -8.65 -3.64 -11.45
N GLY A 321 -8.91 -3.70 -10.16
CA GLY A 321 -9.45 -4.87 -9.49
C GLY A 321 -9.99 -4.52 -8.10
N HIS A 322 -10.36 -5.55 -7.36
CA HIS A 322 -10.78 -5.43 -5.97
C HIS A 322 -9.91 -6.32 -5.09
N THR A 323 -9.52 -5.79 -3.94
CA THR A 323 -8.88 -6.54 -2.86
C THR A 323 -9.68 -6.34 -1.57
N GLY A 324 -9.17 -6.78 -0.43
CA GLY A 324 -9.87 -6.72 0.84
C GLY A 324 -10.33 -8.09 1.31
N SER A 325 -10.83 -8.15 2.55
CA SER A 325 -11.11 -9.41 3.22
C SER A 325 -12.21 -10.25 2.54
N ALA A 326 -13.11 -9.64 1.78
CA ALA A 326 -14.15 -10.34 1.02
C ALA A 326 -13.65 -10.89 -0.33
N ASN A 327 -12.45 -10.48 -0.77
CA ASN A 327 -11.84 -10.90 -2.03
C ASN A 327 -10.72 -11.95 -1.83
N LEU A 328 -10.37 -12.28 -0.58
CA LEU A 328 -9.48 -13.38 -0.25
C LEU A 328 -10.21 -14.72 -0.39
N ASN A 329 -9.57 -15.71 -1.02
CA ASN A 329 -10.19 -17.00 -1.34
C ASN A 329 -10.38 -17.96 -0.16
N MET A 330 -9.82 -17.65 1.00
CA MET A 330 -9.76 -18.53 2.18
C MET A 330 -10.94 -18.35 3.14
N PRO A 331 -11.30 -19.39 3.92
CA PRO A 331 -12.30 -19.26 4.97
C PRO A 331 -11.86 -18.19 5.99
N ASP A 332 -12.81 -17.50 6.62
CA ASP A 332 -12.54 -16.42 7.59
C ASP A 332 -11.75 -15.21 7.04
N GLY A 333 -11.47 -15.16 5.74
CA GLY A 333 -10.81 -14.03 5.07
C GLY A 333 -9.44 -13.70 5.67
N LEU A 334 -9.23 -12.43 6.03
CA LEU A 334 -7.96 -11.95 6.59
C LEU A 334 -7.54 -12.74 7.84
N PHE A 335 -8.49 -13.14 8.68
CA PHE A 335 -8.17 -13.81 9.94
C PHE A 335 -7.44 -15.15 9.71
N HIS A 336 -7.69 -15.82 8.59
CA HIS A 336 -6.95 -17.04 8.24
C HIS A 336 -5.48 -16.75 7.98
N LEU A 337 -5.17 -15.70 7.21
CA LEU A 337 -3.78 -15.25 7.00
C LEU A 337 -3.10 -14.85 8.31
N GLU A 338 -3.76 -14.03 9.12
CA GLU A 338 -3.24 -13.58 10.42
C GLU A 338 -2.94 -14.76 11.34
N ARG A 339 -3.90 -15.69 11.46
CA ARG A 339 -3.74 -16.91 12.25
C ARG A 339 -2.58 -17.75 11.75
N SER A 340 -2.49 -18.00 10.44
CA SER A 340 -1.41 -18.79 9.84
C SER A 340 -0.04 -18.18 10.08
N LEU A 341 0.10 -16.85 9.94
CA LEU A 341 1.34 -16.15 10.20
C LEU A 341 1.70 -16.17 11.69
N PHE A 342 0.83 -15.63 12.55
CA PHE A 342 1.18 -15.41 13.96
C PHE A 342 1.25 -16.69 14.80
N GLN A 343 0.60 -17.79 14.40
CA GLN A 343 0.80 -19.09 15.06
C GLN A 343 2.19 -19.67 14.79
N ARG A 344 2.76 -19.42 13.61
CA ARG A 344 4.06 -19.98 13.22
C ARG A 344 5.22 -19.05 13.51
N VAL A 345 4.98 -17.75 13.39
CA VAL A 345 5.92 -16.65 13.60
C VAL A 345 5.27 -15.61 14.53
N PRO A 346 5.21 -15.88 15.84
CA PRO A 346 4.62 -14.94 16.80
C PRO A 346 5.22 -13.54 16.69
N LEU A 347 4.40 -12.53 16.97
CA LEU A 347 4.88 -11.15 17.05
C LEU A 347 5.61 -10.95 18.37
N GLU A 348 6.81 -10.38 18.29
CA GLU A 348 7.64 -10.10 19.47
C GLU A 348 7.36 -8.70 20.01
N PRO A 349 7.46 -8.47 21.34
CA PRO A 349 7.36 -7.14 21.91
C PRO A 349 8.35 -6.16 21.25
N GLY A 350 7.87 -4.97 20.89
CA GLY A 350 8.69 -3.94 20.25
C GLY A 350 8.93 -4.13 18.76
N VAL A 351 8.40 -5.20 18.14
CA VAL A 351 8.48 -5.43 16.69
C VAL A 351 7.16 -5.01 16.02
N LEU A 352 7.24 -4.29 14.90
CA LEU A 352 6.10 -4.09 14.02
C LEU A 352 6.10 -5.16 12.91
N GLN A 353 4.91 -5.64 12.56
CA GLN A 353 4.69 -6.55 11.44
C GLN A 353 3.93 -5.84 10.33
N VAL A 354 4.50 -5.81 9.14
CA VAL A 354 3.84 -5.39 7.90
C VAL A 354 3.46 -6.64 7.13
N PHE A 355 2.21 -6.75 6.69
CA PHE A 355 1.70 -7.94 6.03
C PHE A 355 0.90 -7.60 4.78
N TYR A 356 1.48 -8.00 3.64
CA TYR A 356 0.96 -7.87 2.28
C TYR A 356 0.02 -9.04 1.95
N TRP A 357 -1.11 -8.77 1.32
CA TRP A 357 -2.23 -9.73 1.22
C TRP A 357 -2.29 -10.54 -0.07
N GLY A 358 -1.36 -10.31 -0.99
CA GLY A 358 -1.40 -10.82 -2.36
C GLY A 358 -2.16 -9.88 -3.29
N THR A 359 -1.68 -9.79 -4.53
CA THR A 359 -2.26 -8.90 -5.54
C THR A 359 -3.50 -9.49 -6.23
N PRO A 360 -4.56 -8.69 -6.48
CA PRO A 360 -5.63 -9.03 -7.42
C PRO A 360 -5.30 -8.65 -8.87
N ILE A 361 -4.23 -7.86 -9.09
CA ILE A 361 -3.83 -7.35 -10.39
C ILE A 361 -2.51 -8.00 -10.80
N VAL A 362 -2.48 -8.67 -11.95
CA VAL A 362 -1.25 -9.25 -12.50
C VAL A 362 -1.11 -8.88 -13.97
N PHE A 363 0.11 -8.53 -14.40
CA PHE A 363 0.42 -8.09 -15.76
C PHE A 363 1.06 -9.23 -16.58
N SER A 364 0.31 -9.74 -17.55
CA SER A 364 0.80 -10.76 -18.50
C SER A 364 1.71 -10.17 -19.57
N ASP A 365 2.34 -11.02 -20.39
CA ASP A 365 3.10 -10.58 -21.56
C ASP A 365 2.25 -9.75 -22.54
N ALA A 366 0.96 -10.01 -22.63
CA ALA A 366 0.04 -9.24 -23.48
C ALA A 366 -0.25 -7.83 -22.90
N ASP A 367 -0.14 -7.67 -21.58
CA ASP A 367 -0.37 -6.39 -20.90
C ASP A 367 0.91 -5.52 -20.86
N LEU A 368 2.07 -6.16 -20.63
CA LEU A 368 3.35 -5.49 -20.42
C LEU A 368 4.51 -6.43 -20.80
N ALA A 369 4.74 -6.62 -22.10
CA ALA A 369 5.68 -7.62 -22.62
C ALA A 369 7.09 -7.54 -22.01
N ASP A 370 7.72 -6.35 -22.08
CA ASP A 370 9.08 -6.14 -21.59
C ASP A 370 9.19 -5.94 -20.06
N GLY A 371 8.06 -6.03 -19.35
CA GLY A 371 7.96 -5.61 -17.96
C GLY A 371 8.21 -4.09 -17.79
N LEU A 372 8.57 -3.73 -16.56
CA LEU A 372 8.98 -2.39 -16.17
C LEU A 372 10.41 -2.09 -16.65
N LEU A 373 10.59 -0.88 -17.18
CA LEU A 373 11.86 -0.38 -17.73
C LEU A 373 12.34 0.87 -16.99
N ASP A 374 13.62 1.22 -17.13
CA ASP A 374 14.15 2.47 -16.59
C ASP A 374 13.33 3.69 -17.06
N GLY A 375 12.99 4.56 -16.12
CA GLY A 375 12.20 5.76 -16.37
C GLY A 375 10.68 5.54 -16.40
N ASP A 376 10.18 4.31 -16.31
CA ASP A 376 8.77 4.06 -16.07
C ASP A 376 8.34 4.64 -14.71
N LEU A 377 7.08 5.06 -14.61
CA LEU A 377 6.42 5.42 -13.36
C LEU A 377 5.28 4.44 -13.12
N VAL A 378 5.34 3.72 -12.01
CA VAL A 378 4.23 2.88 -11.55
C VAL A 378 3.36 3.73 -10.63
N ARG A 379 2.06 3.84 -10.94
CA ARG A 379 1.06 4.50 -10.09
C ARG A 379 0.01 3.49 -9.69
N MET A 380 -0.13 3.24 -8.40
CA MET A 380 -1.21 2.44 -7.85
C MET A 380 -2.15 3.30 -7.03
N THR A 381 -3.45 3.04 -7.11
CA THR A 381 -4.45 3.74 -6.31
C THR A 381 -5.20 2.73 -5.45
N PHE A 382 -5.45 3.09 -4.20
CA PHE A 382 -6.19 2.30 -3.23
C PHE A 382 -7.33 3.17 -2.68
N SER A 383 -8.58 2.76 -2.91
CA SER A 383 -9.74 3.51 -2.40
C SER A 383 -9.66 3.68 -0.88
N GLY A 384 -9.99 4.87 -0.39
CA GLY A 384 -9.87 5.25 1.03
C GLY A 384 -8.44 5.59 1.50
N ILE A 385 -7.39 5.09 0.85
CA ILE A 385 -5.98 5.32 1.25
C ILE A 385 -5.36 6.46 0.42
N GLY A 386 -5.22 6.26 -0.90
CA GLY A 386 -4.60 7.22 -1.81
C GLY A 386 -3.75 6.57 -2.89
N ALA A 387 -2.90 7.37 -3.56
CA ALA A 387 -2.05 6.92 -4.66
C ALA A 387 -0.58 6.71 -4.23
N LEU A 388 -0.03 5.54 -4.52
CA LEU A 388 1.38 5.19 -4.34
C LEU A 388 2.08 5.24 -5.71
N GLU A 389 3.09 6.09 -5.86
CA GLU A 389 3.82 6.27 -7.10
C GLU A 389 5.30 5.97 -6.89
N ASN A 390 5.91 5.20 -7.79
CA ASN A 390 7.34 4.90 -7.73
C ASN A 390 7.95 4.95 -9.13
N PRO A 391 8.96 5.81 -9.39
CA PRO A 391 9.74 5.71 -10.61
C PRO A 391 10.63 4.47 -10.60
N VAL A 392 10.83 3.85 -11.75
CA VAL A 392 11.72 2.70 -11.94
C VAL A 392 13.09 3.22 -12.35
N ARG A 393 14.15 2.67 -11.73
CA ARG A 393 15.54 3.03 -12.02
C ARG A 393 16.40 1.80 -12.19
N ASP A 394 17.14 1.73 -13.28
CA ASP A 394 18.17 0.70 -13.42
C ASP A 394 19.19 0.79 -12.27
N TRP A 395 19.60 -0.36 -11.77
CA TRP A 395 20.57 -0.50 -10.69
C TRP A 395 21.75 -1.35 -11.17
N SER A 396 22.94 -0.76 -11.15
CA SER A 396 24.16 -1.47 -11.49
C SER A 396 24.60 -2.36 -10.32
N PRO A 397 25.02 -3.61 -10.60
CA PRO A 397 25.47 -4.52 -9.57
C PRO A 397 26.79 -4.01 -8.95
N PRO A 398 27.05 -4.36 -7.68
CA PRO A 398 28.32 -4.02 -7.04
C PRO A 398 29.45 -4.89 -7.62
N SER A 399 30.68 -4.36 -7.60
CA SER A 399 31.90 -5.09 -7.98
C SER A 399 32.35 -6.17 -6.98
N GLN A 400 31.48 -6.55 -6.04
CA GLN A 400 31.80 -7.45 -4.92
C GLN A 400 32.25 -8.86 -5.37
N LEU A 401 31.91 -9.27 -6.59
CA LEU A 401 32.26 -10.58 -7.13
C LEU A 401 33.61 -10.60 -7.87
N GLU A 402 34.22 -9.44 -8.18
CA GLU A 402 35.42 -9.36 -9.02
C GLU A 402 36.59 -10.20 -8.47
N ASN A 403 36.77 -10.25 -7.14
CA ASN A 403 37.83 -11.04 -6.51
C ASN A 403 37.48 -12.53 -6.33
N LEU A 404 36.24 -12.94 -6.60
CA LEU A 404 35.79 -14.33 -6.57
C LEU A 404 35.79 -14.97 -7.96
N GLN A 405 35.93 -14.16 -9.01
CA GLN A 405 36.18 -14.62 -10.37
C GLN A 405 37.66 -14.98 -10.48
N GLY A 406 37.97 -16.25 -10.21
CA GLY A 406 39.32 -16.83 -10.34
C GLY A 406 39.85 -16.84 -11.75
#